data_AF-A0A6M4JJY2-F1
#
_entry.id   AF-A0A6M4JJY2-F1
#
_cell.length_a   1.000
_cell.length_b   1.000
_cell.length_c   1.000
_cell.angle_alpha   90.00
_cell.angle_beta   90.00
_cell.angle_gamma   90.00
#
_symmetry.space_group_name_H-M   'P 1'
#
loop_
_entity.id
_entity.type
_entity.pdbx_description
1 polymer ?
#
loop_
_entity_poly.entity_id
_entity_poly.type
_entity_poly.pdbx_seq_one_letter_code
_entity_poly.pdbx_strand_id
1 'polypeptide(L)'
;MRVREIKNLLDNYNKQIGVSVSHVPHSNRKTVLNLQKSLDAINELSKLGFLDDDIERFKDLGSIYYSRVPEDKIEVDNHIANQITNHIKIVKEKLRGFGILIDQSVSDQNENVISVKLPQYNSLEELEKFIKKLNNAFQNGITLEEINGHYKLQGFDTGSMWIDILVNSSAAVIFVGQLIDAAINISKRSQELLITKANIEKLALQNEQLKLQVETSKALLDGIEKGIDTITDAEIKNVTEGANYSTESIGHIKQSVKIFAELLHEGTQFHPSLDAPSETVEAFPEPQKNLEEPQQLLETLADNLPEQE
;
A
#
# COMPACT_ATOMS: atom_id res chain seq x y z
N MET A 1 -4.10 -5.54 7.22
CA MET A 1 -3.48 -6.42 6.22
C MET A 1 -4.57 -6.81 5.25
N ARG A 2 -4.33 -6.69 3.94
CA ARG A 2 -5.29 -7.10 2.90
C ARG A 2 -5.49 -8.60 2.93
N VAL A 3 -6.67 -9.12 2.57
CA VAL A 3 -6.91 -10.57 2.54
C VAL A 3 -5.95 -11.26 1.55
N ARG A 4 -5.62 -10.58 0.45
CA ARG A 4 -4.60 -10.99 -0.52
C ARG A 4 -3.18 -11.09 0.09
N GLU A 5 -2.81 -10.14 0.95
CA GLU A 5 -1.51 -10.19 1.65
C GLU A 5 -1.45 -11.38 2.62
N ILE A 6 -2.56 -11.66 3.30
CA ILE A 6 -2.69 -12.85 4.17
C ILE A 6 -2.52 -14.13 3.34
N LYS A 7 -3.12 -14.23 2.16
CA LYS A 7 -2.94 -15.37 1.25
C LYS A 7 -1.46 -15.60 0.91
N ASN A 8 -0.77 -14.54 0.48
CA ASN A 8 0.65 -14.65 0.12
C ASN A 8 1.52 -15.08 1.30
N LEU A 9 1.23 -14.59 2.51
CA LEU A 9 1.92 -15.04 3.72
C LEU A 9 1.64 -16.52 4.01
N LEU A 10 0.38 -16.95 3.94
CA LEU A 10 -0.01 -18.35 4.11
C LEU A 10 0.72 -19.25 3.12
N ASP A 11 0.74 -18.91 1.84
CA ASP A 11 1.39 -19.71 0.80
C ASP A 11 2.91 -19.80 0.98
N ASN A 12 3.55 -18.70 1.40
CA ASN A 12 4.99 -18.67 1.65
C ASN A 12 5.36 -19.56 2.86
N TYR A 13 4.68 -19.41 3.99
CA TYR A 13 4.99 -20.18 5.20
C TYR A 13 4.53 -21.63 5.12
N ASN A 14 3.41 -21.93 4.44
CA ASN A 14 2.93 -23.30 4.27
C ASN A 14 3.96 -24.20 3.55
N LYS A 15 4.74 -23.64 2.60
CA LYS A 15 5.87 -24.34 1.95
C LYS A 15 6.99 -24.72 2.91
N GLN A 16 7.12 -24.00 4.02
CA GLN A 16 8.17 -24.19 5.02
C GLN A 16 7.75 -25.16 6.13
N ILE A 17 6.45 -25.36 6.32
CA ILE A 17 5.89 -26.24 7.35
C ILE A 17 5.92 -27.69 6.85
N GLY A 18 6.60 -28.56 7.58
CA GLY A 18 6.68 -29.98 7.28
C GLY A 18 7.82 -30.65 8.03
N VAL A 19 7.56 -31.86 8.51
CA VAL A 19 8.56 -32.67 9.21
C VAL A 19 8.80 -33.98 8.47
N SER A 20 10.04 -34.44 8.50
CA SER A 20 10.41 -35.77 8.01
C SER A 20 10.73 -36.65 9.19
N VAL A 21 10.14 -37.85 9.24
CA VAL A 21 10.32 -38.79 10.35
C VAL A 21 10.93 -40.09 9.83
N SER A 22 12.05 -40.50 10.41
CA SER A 22 12.74 -41.75 10.08
C SER A 22 13.04 -42.58 11.33
N HIS A 23 13.22 -43.89 11.16
CA HIS A 23 13.53 -44.80 12.26
C HIS A 23 15.01 -44.74 12.63
N VAL A 24 15.32 -44.76 13.92
CA VAL A 24 16.70 -44.92 14.39
C VAL A 24 17.00 -46.44 14.42
N PRO A 25 18.03 -46.93 13.71
CA PRO A 25 18.36 -48.35 13.69
C PRO A 25 18.52 -48.94 15.10
N HIS A 26 17.91 -50.10 15.35
CA HIS A 26 18.00 -50.83 16.63
C HIS A 26 17.49 -50.05 17.86
N SER A 27 16.59 -49.08 17.67
CA SER A 27 16.04 -48.26 18.75
C SER A 27 14.54 -48.03 18.55
N ASN A 28 13.77 -47.92 19.63
CA ASN A 28 12.35 -47.53 19.57
C ASN A 28 12.17 -46.00 19.35
N ARG A 29 13.27 -45.28 19.11
CA ARG A 29 13.28 -43.84 18.83
C ARG A 29 13.10 -43.56 17.34
N LYS A 30 12.65 -42.34 17.05
CA LYS A 30 12.56 -41.80 15.71
C LYS A 30 13.36 -40.52 15.62
N THR A 31 13.97 -40.30 14.47
CA THR A 31 14.55 -39.02 14.10
C THR A 31 13.46 -38.17 13.47
N VAL A 32 13.30 -36.95 13.95
CA VAL A 32 12.46 -35.91 13.37
C VAL A 32 13.37 -34.82 12.81
N LEU A 33 13.14 -34.44 11.55
CA LEU A 33 13.83 -33.36 10.86
C LEU A 33 12.87 -32.21 10.55
N ASN A 34 13.40 -30.98 10.47
CA ASN A 34 12.68 -29.75 10.07
C ASN A 34 11.60 -29.28 11.06
N LEU A 35 11.68 -29.70 12.32
CA LEU A 35 10.70 -29.32 13.34
C LEU A 35 10.83 -27.83 13.68
N GLN A 36 12.04 -27.37 13.99
CA GLN A 36 12.30 -25.99 14.35
C GLN A 36 11.91 -25.03 13.22
N LYS A 37 12.29 -25.35 11.97
CA LYS A 37 11.87 -24.57 10.79
C LYS A 37 10.35 -24.49 10.69
N SER A 38 9.65 -25.60 10.92
CA SER A 38 8.19 -25.62 10.93
C SER A 38 7.62 -24.76 12.06
N LEU A 39 8.16 -24.86 13.27
CA LEU A 39 7.72 -24.08 14.43
C LEU A 39 7.96 -22.58 14.23
N ASP A 40 9.10 -22.18 13.68
CA ASP A 40 9.40 -20.78 13.37
C ASP A 40 8.36 -20.24 12.36
N ALA A 41 8.03 -20.99 11.29
CA ALA A 41 6.98 -20.63 10.34
C ALA A 41 5.58 -20.56 10.98
N ILE A 42 5.24 -21.49 11.88
CA ILE A 42 3.95 -21.51 12.60
C ILE A 42 3.85 -20.32 13.55
N ASN A 43 4.93 -19.95 14.25
CA ASN A 43 4.98 -18.78 15.12
C ASN A 43 4.85 -17.46 14.35
N GLU A 44 5.37 -17.38 13.13
CA GLU A 44 5.14 -16.21 12.27
C GLU A 44 3.67 -16.12 11.84
N LEU A 45 3.05 -17.26 11.48
CA LEU A 45 1.63 -17.31 11.12
C LEU A 45 0.69 -17.10 12.32
N SER A 46 1.08 -17.49 13.53
CA SER A 46 0.25 -17.30 14.73
C SER A 46 0.01 -15.83 15.08
N LYS A 47 0.86 -14.91 14.58
CA LYS A 47 0.62 -13.46 14.66
C LYS A 47 -0.70 -13.01 14.02
N LEU A 48 -1.28 -13.84 13.15
CA LEU A 48 -2.60 -13.63 12.55
C LEU A 48 -3.77 -14.06 13.47
N GLY A 49 -3.48 -14.68 14.63
CA GLY A 49 -4.44 -14.97 15.70
C GLY A 49 -5.29 -16.23 15.53
N PHE A 50 -5.00 -17.10 14.54
CA PHE A 50 -5.81 -18.30 14.28
C PHE A 50 -5.12 -19.64 14.63
N LEU A 51 -3.85 -19.59 15.07
CA LEU A 51 -3.03 -20.76 15.41
C LEU A 51 -2.66 -20.84 16.90
N ASP A 52 -3.25 -20.00 17.76
CA ASP A 52 -2.88 -19.93 19.18
C ASP A 52 -3.04 -21.29 19.88
N ASP A 53 -4.15 -21.99 19.64
CA ASP A 53 -4.37 -23.35 20.16
C ASP A 53 -3.32 -24.37 19.67
N ASP A 54 -2.82 -24.21 18.44
CA ASP A 54 -1.82 -25.12 17.90
C ASP A 54 -0.44 -24.82 18.50
N ILE A 55 -0.13 -23.55 18.73
CA ILE A 55 1.07 -23.13 19.47
C ILE A 55 1.07 -23.72 20.88
N GLU A 56 -0.06 -23.67 21.60
CA GLU A 56 -0.17 -24.28 22.93
C GLU A 56 0.03 -25.81 22.87
N ARG A 57 -0.56 -26.51 21.89
CA ARG A 57 -0.32 -27.95 21.68
C ARG A 57 1.15 -28.27 21.44
N PHE A 58 1.88 -27.41 20.73
CA PHE A 58 3.31 -27.58 20.54
C PHE A 58 4.10 -27.31 21.81
N LYS A 59 3.72 -26.30 22.62
CA LYS A 59 4.34 -26.04 23.94
C LYS A 59 4.16 -27.19 24.92
N ASP A 60 3.06 -27.93 24.83
CA ASP A 60 2.81 -29.15 25.63
C ASP A 60 3.85 -30.26 25.39
N LEU A 61 4.62 -30.20 24.30
CA LEU A 61 5.77 -31.09 24.07
C LEU A 61 6.99 -30.75 24.96
N GLY A 62 6.91 -29.70 25.78
CA GLY A 62 7.91 -29.35 26.77
C GLY A 62 9.24 -28.93 26.16
N SER A 63 10.34 -29.52 26.64
CA SER A 63 11.70 -29.14 26.24
C SER A 63 11.96 -29.27 24.73
N ILE A 64 11.18 -30.10 24.02
CA ILE A 64 11.29 -30.30 22.58
C ILE A 64 10.92 -29.03 21.81
N TYR A 65 9.88 -28.31 22.28
CA TYR A 65 9.44 -27.07 21.65
C TYR A 65 10.49 -25.96 21.74
N TYR A 66 11.18 -25.88 22.88
CA TYR A 66 12.16 -24.83 23.16
C TYR A 66 13.60 -25.20 22.75
N SER A 67 13.83 -26.44 22.30
CA SER A 67 15.16 -26.90 21.92
C SER A 67 15.54 -26.38 20.54
N ARG A 68 16.70 -25.73 20.42
CA ARG A 68 17.34 -25.44 19.13
C ARG A 68 18.50 -26.41 18.93
N VAL A 69 18.27 -27.42 18.10
CA VAL A 69 19.23 -28.50 17.84
C VAL A 69 19.99 -28.26 16.53
N PRO A 70 21.27 -28.64 16.45
CA PRO A 70 22.02 -28.60 15.19
C PRO A 70 21.29 -29.39 14.10
N GLU A 71 21.33 -28.85 12.87
CA GLU A 71 20.71 -29.46 11.68
C GLU A 71 19.19 -29.67 11.77
N ASP A 72 18.50 -29.04 12.74
CA ASP A 72 17.06 -29.22 12.98
C ASP A 72 16.67 -30.70 13.08
N LYS A 73 17.50 -31.47 13.80
CA LYS A 73 17.40 -32.91 13.96
C LYS A 73 17.25 -33.28 15.43
N ILE A 74 16.14 -33.91 15.78
CA ILE A 74 15.89 -34.40 17.14
C ILE A 74 15.51 -35.88 17.12
N GLU A 75 16.06 -36.64 18.06
CA GLU A 75 15.61 -38.00 18.33
C GLU A 75 14.60 -38.00 19.46
N VAL A 76 13.43 -38.57 19.23
CA VAL A 76 12.34 -38.65 20.21
C VAL A 76 11.79 -40.07 20.24
N ASP A 77 10.98 -40.41 21.26
CA ASP A 77 10.26 -41.67 21.23
C ASP A 77 9.15 -41.67 20.16
N ASN A 78 8.62 -42.86 19.87
CA ASN A 78 7.58 -43.03 18.87
C ASN A 78 6.27 -42.26 19.19
N HIS A 79 5.91 -42.10 20.47
CA HIS A 79 4.70 -41.41 20.86
C HIS A 79 4.81 -39.91 20.55
N ILE A 80 5.90 -39.29 20.96
CA ILE A 80 6.21 -37.88 20.70
C ILE A 80 6.32 -37.62 19.18
N ALA A 81 7.00 -38.49 18.43
CA ALA A 81 7.08 -38.36 16.96
C ALA A 81 5.70 -38.36 16.30
N ASN A 82 4.78 -39.20 16.80
CA ASN A 82 3.40 -39.25 16.30
C ASN A 82 2.61 -37.99 16.71
N GLN A 83 2.80 -37.47 17.92
CA GLN A 83 2.19 -36.20 18.36
C GLN A 83 2.64 -35.04 17.46
N ILE A 84 3.95 -34.89 17.23
CA ILE A 84 4.52 -33.87 16.33
C ILE A 84 3.89 -33.97 14.94
N THR A 85 3.89 -35.18 14.36
CA THR A 85 3.34 -35.41 13.01
C THR A 85 1.86 -35.04 12.95
N ASN A 86 1.09 -35.39 13.98
CA ASN A 86 -0.33 -35.05 14.07
C ASN A 86 -0.56 -33.54 14.22
N HIS A 87 0.22 -32.85 15.05
CA HIS A 87 0.10 -31.40 15.24
C HIS A 87 0.43 -30.66 13.94
N ILE A 88 1.52 -31.04 13.25
CA ILE A 88 1.86 -30.49 11.93
C ILE A 88 0.75 -30.75 10.91
N LYS A 89 0.16 -31.96 10.90
CA LYS A 89 -0.97 -32.28 10.02
C LYS A 89 -2.18 -31.38 10.29
N ILE A 90 -2.54 -31.17 11.55
CA ILE A 90 -3.67 -30.30 11.92
C ILE A 90 -3.44 -28.87 11.43
N VAL A 91 -2.24 -28.33 11.66
CA VAL A 91 -1.87 -27.01 11.15
C VAL A 91 -2.01 -26.97 9.63
N LYS A 92 -1.46 -27.95 8.89
CA LYS A 92 -1.60 -27.99 7.42
C LYS A 92 -3.05 -28.03 6.95
N GLU A 93 -3.91 -28.79 7.62
CA GLU A 93 -5.33 -28.83 7.30
C GLU A 93 -6.01 -27.48 7.54
N LYS A 94 -5.68 -26.80 8.64
CA LYS A 94 -6.16 -25.42 8.90
C LYS A 94 -5.69 -24.46 7.82
N LEU A 95 -4.40 -24.44 7.50
CA LEU A 95 -3.84 -23.58 6.47
C LEU A 95 -4.49 -23.82 5.10
N ARG A 96 -4.73 -25.09 4.74
CA ARG A 96 -5.46 -25.46 3.53
C ARG A 96 -6.89 -24.94 3.54
N GLY A 97 -7.60 -25.10 4.66
CA GLY A 97 -8.96 -24.57 4.83
C GLY A 97 -9.02 -23.05 4.66
N PHE A 98 -8.10 -22.32 5.31
CA PHE A 98 -7.98 -20.87 5.15
C PHE A 98 -7.64 -20.48 3.71
N GLY A 99 -6.71 -21.17 3.06
CA GLY A 99 -6.37 -20.94 1.66
C GLY A 99 -7.60 -21.05 0.75
N ILE A 100 -8.38 -22.13 0.88
CA ILE A 100 -9.62 -22.33 0.11
C ILE A 100 -10.63 -21.21 0.38
N LEU A 101 -10.84 -20.83 1.64
CA LEU A 101 -11.77 -19.76 1.99
C LEU A 101 -11.34 -18.42 1.37
N ILE A 102 -10.05 -18.11 1.42
CA ILE A 102 -9.53 -16.87 0.83
C ILE A 102 -9.68 -16.90 -0.69
N ASP A 103 -9.33 -18.01 -1.34
CA ASP A 103 -9.50 -18.17 -2.79
C ASP A 103 -10.95 -18.01 -3.24
N GLN A 104 -11.92 -18.40 -2.41
CA GLN A 104 -13.35 -18.20 -2.67
C GLN A 104 -13.84 -16.79 -2.37
N SER A 105 -13.13 -16.05 -1.51
CA SER A 105 -13.55 -14.73 -1.00
C SER A 105 -12.93 -13.56 -1.76
N VAL A 106 -11.89 -13.83 -2.55
CA VAL A 106 -11.08 -12.81 -3.22
C VAL A 106 -11.15 -13.00 -4.73
N SER A 107 -11.39 -11.92 -5.46
CA SER A 107 -11.45 -11.91 -6.94
C SER A 107 -10.10 -12.28 -7.56
N ASP A 108 -10.12 -12.87 -8.76
CA ASP A 108 -8.90 -13.24 -9.50
C ASP A 108 -7.90 -12.07 -9.59
N GLN A 109 -6.64 -12.37 -9.31
CA GLN A 109 -5.55 -11.42 -9.46
C GLN A 109 -5.23 -11.23 -10.94
N ASN A 110 -5.11 -9.97 -11.34
CA ASN A 110 -4.65 -9.59 -12.65
C ASN A 110 -3.45 -8.65 -12.46
N GLU A 111 -2.38 -8.87 -13.23
CA GLU A 111 -1.14 -8.09 -13.16
C GLU A 111 -1.39 -6.60 -13.48
N ASN A 112 -2.45 -6.29 -14.24
CA ASN A 112 -2.80 -4.94 -14.67
C ASN A 112 -3.79 -4.24 -13.72
N VAL A 113 -3.79 -4.64 -12.45
CA VAL A 113 -4.64 -4.06 -11.41
C VAL A 113 -3.87 -2.99 -10.64
N ILE A 114 -4.55 -1.89 -10.39
CA ILE A 114 -4.10 -0.83 -9.48
C ILE A 114 -5.00 -0.87 -8.25
N SER A 115 -4.42 -1.20 -7.11
CA SER A 115 -5.11 -1.19 -5.82
C SER A 115 -4.99 0.18 -5.19
N VAL A 116 -6.15 0.81 -4.93
CA VAL A 116 -6.27 2.14 -4.35
C VAL A 116 -6.78 2.02 -2.92
N LYS A 117 -5.97 2.42 -1.94
CA LYS A 117 -6.38 2.54 -0.54
C LYS A 117 -7.09 3.86 -0.34
N LEU A 118 -8.32 3.79 0.17
CA LEU A 118 -9.13 4.94 0.50
C LEU A 118 -8.66 5.51 1.85
N PRO A 119 -8.72 6.84 2.03
CA PRO A 119 -8.64 7.43 3.35
C PRO A 119 -9.92 7.17 4.15
N GLN A 120 -9.93 7.61 5.41
CA GLN A 120 -11.09 7.41 6.27
C GLN A 120 -12.20 8.40 5.92
N TYR A 121 -13.38 7.88 5.58
CA TYR A 121 -14.58 8.67 5.28
C TYR A 121 -15.66 8.37 6.31
N ASN A 122 -16.35 9.42 6.75
CA ASN A 122 -17.42 9.33 7.74
C ASN A 122 -18.81 9.47 7.11
N SER A 123 -18.88 9.83 5.83
CA SER A 123 -20.14 9.98 5.10
C SER A 123 -20.09 9.41 3.68
N LEU A 124 -21.26 9.04 3.15
CA LEU A 124 -21.39 8.61 1.75
C LEU A 124 -21.12 9.76 0.77
N GLU A 125 -21.39 11.00 1.16
CA GLU A 125 -21.14 12.18 0.34
C GLU A 125 -19.63 12.41 0.13
N GLU A 126 -18.82 12.24 1.17
CA GLU A 126 -17.36 12.27 1.06
C GLU A 126 -16.85 11.17 0.11
N LEU A 127 -17.37 9.94 0.28
CA LEU A 127 -17.01 8.83 -0.59
C LEU A 127 -17.38 9.10 -2.05
N GLU A 128 -18.58 9.62 -2.32
CA GLU A 128 -19.01 9.98 -3.68
C GLU A 128 -18.07 11.02 -4.31
N LYS A 129 -17.73 12.07 -3.57
CA LYS A 129 -16.80 13.11 -4.03
C LYS A 129 -15.44 12.52 -4.35
N PHE A 130 -14.91 11.66 -3.49
CA PHE A 130 -13.65 10.96 -3.73
C PHE A 130 -13.71 10.09 -4.98
N ILE A 131 -14.71 9.21 -5.12
CA ILE A 131 -14.84 8.33 -6.28
C ILE A 131 -14.93 9.14 -7.56
N LYS A 132 -15.64 10.28 -7.55
CA LYS A 132 -15.74 11.19 -8.69
C LYS A 132 -14.38 11.81 -9.04
N LYS A 133 -13.61 12.27 -8.05
CA LYS A 133 -12.25 12.78 -8.27
C LYS A 133 -11.34 11.69 -8.84
N LEU A 134 -11.35 10.50 -8.23
CA LEU A 134 -10.58 9.34 -8.68
C LEU A 134 -10.89 8.98 -10.13
N ASN A 135 -12.19 8.87 -10.46
CA ASN A 135 -12.63 8.62 -11.84
C ASN A 135 -12.14 9.69 -12.81
N ASN A 136 -12.21 10.97 -12.42
CA ASN A 136 -11.72 12.06 -13.26
C ASN A 136 -10.20 12.02 -13.47
N ALA A 137 -9.42 11.61 -12.47
CA ALA A 137 -7.98 11.42 -12.62
C ALA A 137 -7.70 10.33 -13.68
N PHE A 138 -8.29 9.14 -13.52
CA PHE A 138 -8.13 8.05 -14.47
C PHE A 138 -8.62 8.41 -15.88
N GLN A 139 -9.76 9.08 -16.00
CA GLN A 139 -10.30 9.53 -17.28
C GLN A 139 -9.33 10.47 -18.00
N ASN A 140 -8.84 11.51 -17.32
CA ASN A 140 -7.93 12.48 -17.94
C ASN A 140 -6.55 11.89 -18.22
N GLY A 141 -6.07 10.97 -17.38
CA GLY A 141 -4.72 10.44 -17.48
C GLY A 141 -4.57 9.28 -18.45
N ILE A 142 -5.60 8.47 -18.68
CA ILE A 142 -5.43 7.13 -19.28
C ILE A 142 -6.18 6.97 -20.60
N THR A 143 -7.34 7.61 -20.78
CA THR A 143 -8.19 7.38 -21.95
C THR A 143 -7.81 8.24 -23.15
N LEU A 144 -6.60 8.77 -23.17
CA LEU A 144 -6.06 9.56 -24.28
C LEU A 144 -5.74 8.64 -25.46
N GLU A 145 -5.88 9.14 -26.69
CA GLU A 145 -5.64 8.35 -27.91
C GLU A 145 -4.21 7.80 -27.95
N GLU A 146 -3.24 8.59 -27.50
CA GLU A 146 -1.82 8.20 -27.50
C GLU A 146 -1.50 7.06 -26.53
N ILE A 147 -2.32 6.90 -25.48
CA ILE A 147 -2.17 5.86 -24.45
C ILE A 147 -3.04 4.65 -24.77
N ASN A 148 -4.21 4.90 -25.38
CA ASN A 148 -5.25 3.91 -25.69
C ASN A 148 -5.63 3.06 -24.46
N GLY A 149 -5.59 3.68 -23.29
CA GLY A 149 -5.85 3.05 -22.02
C GLY A 149 -7.35 3.00 -21.71
N HIS A 150 -7.77 1.93 -21.07
CA HIS A 150 -9.14 1.74 -20.58
C HIS A 150 -9.08 1.17 -19.18
N TYR A 151 -9.99 1.60 -18.32
CA TYR A 151 -10.07 1.14 -16.94
C TYR A 151 -11.50 0.79 -16.56
N LYS A 152 -11.65 -0.12 -15.59
CA LYS A 152 -12.93 -0.42 -14.96
C LYS A 152 -12.74 -0.81 -13.51
N LEU A 153 -13.77 -0.61 -12.71
CA LEU A 153 -13.84 -1.17 -11.36
C LEU A 153 -13.80 -2.70 -11.45
N GLN A 154 -12.79 -3.33 -10.84
CA GLN A 154 -12.71 -4.78 -10.72
C GLN A 154 -13.45 -5.27 -9.49
N GLY A 155 -13.31 -4.54 -8.37
CA GLY A 155 -13.99 -4.86 -7.14
C GLY A 155 -13.45 -4.09 -5.95
N PHE A 156 -13.90 -4.51 -4.78
CA PHE A 156 -13.43 -4.05 -3.48
C PHE A 156 -12.74 -5.22 -2.80
N ASP A 157 -11.66 -4.95 -2.08
CA ASP A 157 -11.07 -5.98 -1.21
C ASP A 157 -11.93 -6.12 0.04
N THR A 158 -12.50 -7.32 0.22
CA THR A 158 -13.50 -7.58 1.26
C THR A 158 -12.94 -7.31 2.65
N GLY A 159 -13.63 -6.47 3.42
CA GLY A 159 -13.23 -6.12 4.78
C GLY A 159 -12.08 -5.11 4.87
N SER A 160 -11.77 -4.41 3.78
CA SER A 160 -10.76 -3.36 3.77
C SER A 160 -11.22 -2.11 3.01
N MET A 161 -10.54 -0.99 3.21
CA MET A 161 -10.80 0.28 2.52
C MET A 161 -9.99 0.35 1.22
N TRP A 162 -10.11 -0.67 0.37
CA TRP A 162 -9.38 -0.76 -0.89
C TRP A 162 -10.30 -1.03 -2.07
N ILE A 163 -9.97 -0.38 -3.19
CA ILE A 163 -10.63 -0.56 -4.48
C ILE A 163 -9.60 -1.09 -5.48
N ASP A 164 -9.97 -2.12 -6.22
CA ASP A 164 -9.17 -2.66 -7.32
C ASP A 164 -9.69 -2.11 -8.65
N ILE A 165 -8.82 -1.41 -9.39
CA ILE A 165 -9.10 -0.87 -10.72
C ILE A 165 -8.32 -1.70 -11.73
N LEU A 166 -9.03 -2.38 -12.64
CA LEU A 166 -8.41 -3.13 -13.73
C LEU A 166 -8.17 -2.20 -14.92
N VAL A 167 -6.93 -2.18 -15.40
CA VAL A 167 -6.51 -1.47 -16.59
C VAL A 167 -6.26 -2.46 -17.73
N ASN A 168 -6.52 -2.05 -18.97
CA ASN A 168 -6.48 -2.94 -20.15
C ASN A 168 -5.07 -3.37 -20.59
N SER A 169 -4.00 -2.70 -20.16
CA SER A 169 -2.62 -3.03 -20.56
C SER A 169 -1.59 -2.64 -19.50
N SER A 170 -0.47 -3.36 -19.45
CA SER A 170 0.63 -3.06 -18.53
C SER A 170 1.30 -1.72 -18.83
N ALA A 171 1.36 -1.33 -20.11
CA ALA A 171 1.87 -0.01 -20.51
C ALA A 171 1.04 1.13 -19.92
N ALA A 172 -0.30 0.99 -19.92
CA ALA A 172 -1.18 1.97 -19.29
C ALA A 172 -1.03 1.96 -17.75
N VAL A 173 -0.80 0.81 -17.13
CA VAL A 173 -0.51 0.73 -15.68
C VAL A 173 0.80 1.43 -15.32
N ILE A 174 1.87 1.18 -16.08
CA ILE A 174 3.17 1.86 -15.94
C ILE A 174 2.97 3.37 -16.05
N PHE A 175 2.21 3.82 -17.05
CA PHE A 175 1.92 5.23 -17.24
C PHE A 175 1.20 5.84 -16.02
N VAL A 176 0.20 5.14 -15.45
CA VAL A 176 -0.43 5.59 -14.20
C VAL A 176 0.56 5.68 -13.05
N GLY A 177 1.47 4.70 -12.93
CA GLY A 177 2.59 4.76 -11.97
C GLY A 177 3.41 6.04 -12.10
N GLN A 178 3.79 6.39 -13.34
CA GLN A 178 4.52 7.63 -13.65
C GLN A 178 3.72 8.89 -13.30
N LEU A 179 2.39 8.91 -13.53
CA LEU A 179 1.53 10.02 -13.13
C LEU A 179 1.49 10.19 -11.60
N ILE A 180 1.42 9.08 -10.87
CA ILE A 180 1.42 9.08 -9.40
C ILE A 180 2.78 9.53 -8.86
N ASP A 181 3.89 9.08 -9.47
CA ASP A 181 5.24 9.54 -9.09
C ASP A 181 5.40 11.05 -9.33
N ALA A 182 4.98 11.54 -10.51
CA ALA A 182 4.95 12.97 -10.80
C ALA A 182 4.10 13.75 -9.78
N ALA A 183 2.92 13.23 -9.42
CA ALA A 183 2.05 13.83 -8.41
C ALA A 183 2.73 13.90 -7.03
N ILE A 184 3.42 12.85 -6.62
CA ILE A 184 4.22 12.82 -5.40
C ILE A 184 5.35 13.86 -5.44
N ASN A 185 6.08 13.95 -6.56
CA ASN A 185 7.18 14.89 -6.71
C ASN A 185 6.70 16.34 -6.72
N ILE A 186 5.58 16.61 -7.37
CA ILE A 186 4.91 17.92 -7.30
C ILE A 186 4.51 18.21 -5.86
N SER A 187 3.85 17.28 -5.16
CA SER A 187 3.43 17.48 -3.77
C SER A 187 4.62 17.78 -2.85
N LYS A 188 5.71 17.02 -2.95
CA LYS A 188 6.92 17.23 -2.14
C LYS A 188 7.57 18.58 -2.42
N ARG A 189 7.75 18.94 -3.70
CA ARG A 189 8.44 20.18 -4.08
C ARG A 189 7.58 21.43 -3.91
N SER A 190 6.26 21.29 -3.99
CA SER A 190 5.32 22.41 -3.77
C SER A 190 5.03 22.67 -2.29
N GLN A 191 5.37 21.74 -1.39
CA GLN A 191 5.06 21.84 0.04
C GLN A 191 5.64 23.10 0.71
N GLU A 192 6.93 23.40 0.48
CA GLU A 192 7.58 24.59 1.06
C GLU A 192 6.94 25.89 0.55
N LEU A 193 6.54 25.90 -0.72
CA LEU A 193 5.85 27.03 -1.35
C LEU A 193 4.44 27.22 -0.76
N LEU A 194 3.72 26.12 -0.49
CA LEU A 194 2.40 26.16 0.14
C LEU A 194 2.46 26.64 1.60
N ILE A 195 3.45 26.18 2.38
CA ILE A 195 3.68 26.68 3.75
C ILE A 195 3.99 28.18 3.72
N THR A 196 4.82 28.61 2.76
CA THR A 196 5.15 30.02 2.58
C THR A 196 3.90 30.83 2.22
N LYS A 197 3.06 30.32 1.30
CA LYS A 197 1.76 30.91 0.92
C LYS A 197 0.87 31.15 2.13
N ALA A 198 0.66 30.12 2.96
CA ALA A 198 -0.15 30.21 4.16
C ALA A 198 0.38 31.26 5.16
N ASN A 199 1.70 31.34 5.34
CA ASN A 199 2.32 32.34 6.20
C ASN A 199 2.10 33.76 5.69
N ILE A 200 2.19 33.98 4.37
CA ILE A 200 1.93 35.30 3.75
C ILE A 200 0.47 35.69 3.90
N GLU A 201 -0.46 34.76 3.65
CA GLU A 201 -1.89 35.00 3.82
C GLU A 201 -2.22 35.34 5.27
N LYS A 202 -1.65 34.62 6.24
CA LYS A 202 -1.76 34.93 7.67
C LYS A 202 -1.22 36.33 7.99
N LEU A 203 -0.04 36.69 7.50
CA LEU A 203 0.55 38.01 7.69
C LEU A 203 -0.30 39.11 7.04
N ALA A 204 -0.92 38.85 5.89
CA ALA A 204 -1.79 39.79 5.19
C ALA A 204 -3.08 40.05 5.98
N LEU A 205 -3.71 39.01 6.55
CA LEU A 205 -4.88 39.12 7.42
C LEU A 205 -4.56 39.89 8.71
N GLN A 206 -3.36 39.72 9.27
CA GLN A 206 -2.93 40.45 10.46
C GLN A 206 -2.56 41.92 10.19
N ASN A 207 -2.18 42.27 8.95
CA ASN A 207 -1.65 43.60 8.58
C ASN A 207 -2.60 44.43 7.70
N GLU A 208 -3.92 44.29 7.87
CA GLU A 208 -4.95 44.99 7.07
C GLU A 208 -4.81 46.55 7.04
N GLN A 209 -3.90 47.13 7.83
CA GLN A 209 -3.67 48.57 7.93
C GLN A 209 -2.73 49.21 6.89
N LEU A 210 -2.02 48.47 6.01
CA LEU A 210 -1.09 49.09 5.04
C LEU A 210 -1.27 48.58 3.60
N LYS A 211 -1.88 49.41 2.73
CA LYS A 211 -2.12 49.14 1.29
C LYS A 211 -0.86 48.71 0.51
N LEU A 212 0.33 49.17 0.90
CA LEU A 212 1.60 48.84 0.23
C LEU A 212 2.02 47.37 0.46
N GLN A 213 1.57 46.77 1.57
CA GLN A 213 1.88 45.39 1.93
C GLN A 213 0.96 44.40 1.19
N VAL A 214 -0.26 44.82 0.83
CA VAL A 214 -1.24 44.03 0.07
C VAL A 214 -0.78 43.80 -1.38
N GLU A 215 -0.26 44.83 -2.08
CA GLU A 215 0.28 44.65 -3.44
C GLU A 215 1.54 43.77 -3.46
N THR A 216 2.43 43.96 -2.48
CA THR A 216 3.63 43.14 -2.32
C THR A 216 3.27 41.69 -1.98
N SER A 217 2.28 41.47 -1.11
CA SER A 217 1.73 40.16 -0.79
C SER A 217 1.13 39.49 -2.03
N LYS A 218 0.35 40.22 -2.83
CA LYS A 218 -0.27 39.69 -4.05
C LYS A 218 0.77 39.26 -5.08
N ALA A 219 1.76 40.10 -5.36
CA ALA A 219 2.84 39.75 -6.29
C ALA A 219 3.64 38.52 -5.83
N LEU A 220 3.78 38.33 -4.51
CA LEU A 220 4.50 37.20 -3.93
C LEU A 220 3.66 35.92 -3.96
N LEU A 221 2.34 36.01 -3.72
CA LEU A 221 1.38 34.92 -3.91
C LEU A 221 1.34 34.45 -5.39
N ASP A 222 1.24 35.39 -6.33
CA ASP A 222 1.30 35.11 -7.77
C ASP A 222 2.63 34.44 -8.16
N GLY A 223 3.74 34.85 -7.54
CA GLY A 223 5.05 34.25 -7.73
C GLY A 223 5.13 32.80 -7.23
N ILE A 224 4.51 32.52 -6.08
CA ILE A 224 4.40 31.16 -5.53
C ILE A 224 3.58 30.26 -6.46
N GLU A 225 2.43 30.73 -6.94
CA GLU A 225 1.58 29.96 -7.86
C GLU A 225 2.31 29.62 -9.16
N LYS A 226 3.03 30.59 -9.75
CA LYS A 226 3.91 30.35 -10.89
C LYS A 226 5.02 29.35 -10.59
N GLY A 227 5.57 29.37 -9.38
CA GLY A 227 6.57 28.39 -8.93
C GLY A 227 6.02 26.96 -8.93
N ILE A 228 4.81 26.77 -8.40
CA ILE A 228 4.12 25.48 -8.40
C ILE A 228 3.80 25.02 -9.83
N ASP A 229 3.33 25.92 -10.69
CA ASP A 229 3.07 25.58 -12.09
C ASP A 229 4.35 25.22 -12.84
N THR A 230 5.48 25.88 -12.56
CA THR A 230 6.78 25.55 -13.16
C THR A 230 7.27 24.17 -12.73
N ILE A 231 7.11 23.82 -11.44
CA ILE A 231 7.42 22.47 -10.93
C ILE A 231 6.52 21.44 -11.63
N THR A 232 5.23 21.75 -11.77
CA THR A 232 4.27 20.89 -12.44
C THR A 232 4.71 20.66 -13.89
N ASP A 233 4.98 21.72 -14.65
CA ASP A 233 5.36 21.61 -16.06
C ASP A 233 6.66 20.81 -16.26
N ALA A 234 7.61 20.92 -15.33
CA ALA A 234 8.83 20.12 -15.36
C ALA A 234 8.56 18.62 -15.16
N GLU A 235 7.69 18.24 -14.20
CA GLU A 235 7.34 16.83 -13.98
C GLU A 235 6.49 16.26 -15.13
N ILE A 236 5.56 17.04 -15.68
CA ILE A 236 4.77 16.61 -16.84
C ILE A 236 5.66 16.39 -18.06
N LYS A 237 6.70 17.21 -18.24
CA LYS A 237 7.68 17.01 -19.31
C LYS A 237 8.41 15.67 -19.17
N ASN A 238 8.78 15.28 -17.95
CA ASN A 238 9.43 13.98 -17.71
C ASN A 238 8.50 12.81 -18.03
N VAL A 239 7.22 12.90 -17.64
CA VAL A 239 6.20 11.87 -17.94
C VAL A 239 5.91 11.75 -19.43
N THR A 240 5.93 12.87 -20.14
CA THR A 240 5.62 12.92 -21.58
C THR A 240 6.86 12.74 -22.47
N GLU A 241 8.03 12.56 -21.87
CA GLU A 241 9.29 12.40 -22.60
C GLU A 241 9.27 11.10 -23.44
N GLY A 242 9.65 11.20 -24.71
CA GLY A 242 9.75 10.03 -25.60
C GLY A 242 8.47 9.69 -26.39
N ALA A 243 7.35 10.40 -26.19
CA ALA A 243 6.14 10.22 -27.00
C ALA A 243 5.59 11.56 -27.52
N ASN A 244 4.94 11.53 -28.69
CA ASN A 244 4.35 12.70 -29.32
C ASN A 244 2.92 12.91 -28.83
N TYR A 245 2.78 13.48 -27.62
CA TYR A 245 1.49 13.89 -27.09
C TYR A 245 1.02 15.21 -27.72
N SER A 246 -0.28 15.30 -28.00
CA SER A 246 -0.90 16.56 -28.40
C SER A 246 -0.88 17.59 -27.25
N THR A 247 -0.97 18.89 -27.58
CA THR A 247 -1.06 19.94 -26.54
C THR A 247 -2.28 19.77 -25.64
N GLU A 248 -3.38 19.26 -26.19
CA GLU A 248 -4.59 18.93 -25.43
C GLU A 248 -4.34 17.76 -24.47
N SER A 249 -3.72 16.68 -24.96
CA SER A 249 -3.32 15.52 -24.14
C SER A 249 -2.39 15.92 -23.00
N ILE A 250 -1.41 16.80 -23.24
CA ILE A 250 -0.55 17.35 -22.18
C ILE A 250 -1.38 18.10 -21.13
N GLY A 251 -2.39 18.87 -21.55
CA GLY A 251 -3.32 19.55 -20.65
C GLY A 251 -4.11 18.56 -19.77
N HIS A 252 -4.61 17.48 -20.36
CA HIS A 252 -5.31 16.41 -19.62
C HIS A 252 -4.40 15.67 -18.64
N ILE A 253 -3.17 15.35 -19.06
CA ILE A 253 -2.15 14.74 -18.20
C ILE A 253 -1.85 15.66 -17.02
N LYS A 254 -1.62 16.96 -17.26
CA LYS A 254 -1.42 17.96 -16.20
C LYS A 254 -2.60 17.99 -15.22
N GLN A 255 -3.83 17.94 -15.72
CA GLN A 255 -5.02 17.91 -14.87
C GLN A 255 -5.10 16.61 -14.06
N SER A 256 -4.82 15.46 -14.68
CA SER A 256 -4.80 14.15 -14.01
C SER A 256 -3.80 14.13 -12.86
N VAL A 257 -2.58 14.60 -13.09
CA VAL A 257 -1.52 14.64 -12.08
C VAL A 257 -1.88 15.56 -10.92
N LYS A 258 -2.50 16.72 -11.19
CA LYS A 258 -3.02 17.61 -10.14
C LYS A 258 -4.07 16.91 -9.28
N ILE A 259 -5.02 16.19 -9.89
CA ILE A 259 -6.04 15.43 -9.14
C ILE A 259 -5.38 14.30 -8.33
N PHE A 260 -4.43 13.55 -8.90
CA PHE A 260 -3.70 12.52 -8.15
C PHE A 260 -2.96 13.11 -6.95
N ALA A 261 -2.35 14.29 -7.08
CA ALA A 261 -1.69 14.97 -5.97
C ALA A 261 -2.67 15.34 -4.85
N GLU A 262 -3.86 15.82 -5.19
CA GLU A 262 -4.93 16.06 -4.21
C GLU A 262 -5.34 14.77 -3.48
N LEU A 263 -5.57 13.68 -4.21
CA LEU A 263 -5.95 12.40 -3.63
C LEU A 263 -4.88 11.85 -2.68
N LEU A 264 -3.61 11.97 -3.06
CA LEU A 264 -2.48 11.60 -2.20
C LEU A 264 -2.45 12.44 -0.93
N HIS A 265 -2.71 13.75 -1.02
CA HIS A 265 -2.78 14.65 0.13
C HIS A 265 -3.95 14.30 1.08
N GLU A 266 -5.07 13.82 0.53
CA GLU A 266 -6.20 13.31 1.31
C GLU A 266 -5.92 11.95 2.00
N GLY A 267 -4.74 11.35 1.77
CA GLY A 267 -4.31 10.10 2.40
C GLY A 267 -4.53 8.84 1.54
N THR A 268 -4.86 9.01 0.26
CA THR A 268 -5.00 7.91 -0.70
C THR A 268 -3.64 7.26 -0.96
N GLN A 269 -3.60 5.93 -1.10
CA GLN A 269 -2.40 5.22 -1.52
C GLN A 269 -2.67 4.40 -2.77
N PHE A 270 -1.70 4.36 -3.68
CA PHE A 270 -1.79 3.60 -4.92
C PHE A 270 -0.73 2.53 -4.93
N HIS A 271 -1.13 1.30 -5.27
CA HIS A 271 -0.25 0.13 -5.27
C HIS A 271 -0.48 -0.65 -6.56
N PRO A 272 0.60 -1.11 -7.22
CA PRO A 272 0.44 -2.09 -8.30
C PRO A 272 -0.07 -3.42 -7.73
N SER A 273 -0.57 -4.28 -8.61
CA SER A 273 -0.93 -5.65 -8.25
C SER A 273 0.23 -6.41 -7.61
N LEU A 274 -0.07 -7.32 -6.68
CA LEU A 274 0.95 -8.20 -6.07
C LEU A 274 1.64 -9.11 -7.11
N ASP A 275 0.97 -9.34 -8.24
CA ASP A 275 1.48 -10.16 -9.35
C ASP A 275 2.00 -9.29 -10.51
N ALA A 276 2.13 -7.98 -10.32
CA ALA A 276 2.64 -7.09 -11.35
C ALA A 276 4.11 -7.41 -11.69
N PRO A 277 4.52 -7.30 -12.97
CA PRO A 277 5.92 -7.48 -13.37
C PRO A 277 6.80 -6.39 -12.75
N SER A 278 8.10 -6.66 -12.63
CA SER A 278 9.07 -5.75 -11.99
C SER A 278 9.06 -4.35 -12.59
N GLU A 279 8.94 -4.25 -13.91
CA GLU A 279 8.84 -2.97 -14.64
C GLU A 279 7.65 -2.12 -14.17
N THR A 280 6.51 -2.77 -13.86
CA THR A 280 5.33 -2.09 -13.32
C THR A 280 5.54 -1.69 -11.87
N VAL A 281 6.19 -2.54 -11.07
CA VAL A 281 6.49 -2.22 -9.67
C VAL A 281 7.42 -1.01 -9.57
N GLU A 282 8.45 -0.95 -10.42
CA GLU A 282 9.43 0.15 -10.46
C GLU A 282 8.82 1.49 -10.89
N ALA A 283 7.72 1.46 -11.66
CA ALA A 283 7.02 2.67 -12.09
C ALA A 283 6.20 3.31 -10.96
N PHE A 284 5.87 2.56 -9.90
CA PHE A 284 5.11 3.09 -8.77
C PHE A 284 6.06 3.58 -7.68
N PRO A 285 5.82 4.78 -7.13
CA PRO A 285 6.63 5.28 -6.03
C PRO A 285 6.35 4.49 -4.74
N GLU A 286 7.39 4.34 -3.91
CA GLU A 286 7.24 3.74 -2.58
C GLU A 286 6.17 4.49 -1.76
N PRO A 287 5.22 3.79 -1.12
CA PRO A 287 4.17 4.41 -0.34
C PRO A 287 4.77 5.25 0.79
N GLN A 288 4.50 6.55 0.78
CA GLN A 288 4.98 7.46 1.80
C GLN A 288 4.40 7.08 3.16
N LYS A 289 5.27 6.86 4.16
CA LYS A 289 4.84 6.47 5.51
C LYS A 289 4.11 7.58 6.28
N ASN A 290 4.36 8.85 5.95
CA ASN A 290 3.80 10.00 6.65
C ASN A 290 3.42 11.10 5.66
N LEU A 291 2.12 11.22 5.36
CA LEU A 291 1.53 12.50 4.94
C LEU A 291 0.61 13.07 6.05
N GLU A 292 0.65 12.50 7.27
CA GLU A 292 -0.09 13.00 8.43
C GLU A 292 0.51 14.28 9.03
N GLU A 293 1.82 14.52 8.86
CA GLU A 293 2.51 15.72 9.36
C GLU A 293 1.92 17.05 8.86
N PRO A 294 1.55 17.24 7.58
CA PRO A 294 1.00 18.52 7.12
C PRO A 294 -0.37 18.87 7.70
N GLN A 295 -1.24 17.90 8.01
CA GLN A 295 -2.53 18.18 8.67
C GLN A 295 -2.30 18.62 10.12
N GLN A 296 -1.42 17.94 10.84
CA GLN A 296 -1.04 18.32 12.20
C GLN A 296 -0.35 19.69 12.23
N LEU A 297 0.48 20.02 11.24
CA LEU A 297 1.09 21.35 11.11
C LEU A 297 0.05 22.45 10.80
N LEU A 298 -0.92 22.19 9.93
CA LEU A 298 -1.98 23.16 9.61
C LEU A 298 -2.97 23.34 10.77
N GLU A 299 -3.35 22.27 11.46
CA GLU A 299 -4.22 22.29 12.65
C GLU A 299 -3.52 22.99 13.82
N THR A 300 -2.25 22.67 14.10
CA THR A 300 -1.48 23.38 15.14
C THR A 300 -1.25 24.85 14.82
N LEU A 301 -1.23 25.24 13.55
CA LEU A 301 -1.15 26.65 13.14
C LEU A 301 -2.50 27.38 13.26
N ALA A 302 -3.62 26.66 13.11
CA ALA A 302 -4.99 27.19 13.26
C ALA A 302 -5.37 27.38 14.74
N ASP A 303 -4.98 26.43 15.61
CA ASP A 303 -5.26 26.49 17.06
C ASP A 303 -4.43 27.57 17.80
N ASN A 304 -3.38 28.10 17.17
CA ASN A 304 -2.53 29.16 17.72
C ASN A 304 -2.89 30.57 17.23
N LEU A 305 -4.10 30.79 16.73
CA LEU A 305 -4.63 32.14 16.51
C LEU A 305 -5.04 32.74 17.85
N PRO A 306 -4.51 33.90 18.28
CA PRO A 306 -4.98 34.54 19.49
C PRO A 306 -6.45 34.93 19.32
N GLU A 307 -7.30 34.47 20.23
CA GLU A 307 -8.69 34.93 20.34
C GLU A 307 -8.67 36.46 20.45
N GLN A 308 -9.30 37.12 19.49
CA GLN A 308 -9.45 38.57 19.52
C GLN A 308 -10.50 38.91 20.58
N GLU A 309 -10.05 39.42 21.74
CA GLU A 309 -10.87 40.17 22.70
C GLU A 309 -11.17 41.60 22.20
#